data_AF-A0A369W097-F1
#
_entry.id   AF-A0A369W097-F1
#
_cell.length_a   1.000
_cell.length_b   1.000
_cell.length_c   1.000
_cell.angle_alpha   90.00
_cell.angle_beta   90.00
_cell.angle_gamma   90.00
#
_symmetry.space_group_name_H-M   'P 1'
#
loop_
_entity.id
_entity.type
_entity.pdbx_description
1 polymer ?
#
loop_
_entity_poly.entity_id
_entity_poly.type
_entity_poly.pdbx_seq_one_letter_code
_entity_poly.pdbx_strand_id
1 'polypeptide(L)'
;MKYHLESYEHISIWPAAWHALILALSTGAILVGLFICIPMSGWANDQPIMVTAPMILAAIHSFLSVDAPYATLDYDIVDQIDFRLMAIGVGMTLAAGFGYAVKHPTIYPSDRRVHYSGRMMFIGKAARTGAAGDILSKVRGKGPMPQLAPGVPWPRAWQVLNLLVTGAIGSGKTRILLGLLEGLIDQAKAKTKDFGLLVYDTTGEILEGLPVDDKEIAVISATRRSEYGWAMSRDIQTVSDCESVATQRARSIKDRGSGKKGRQHSTPVPWFCATPNTSIGPPPNFTTCCCAIRWCSSEHGKSATPRQRCS
;
A
#
# COMPACT_ATOMS: atom_id res chain seq x y z
N MET A 1 -16.83 -31.80 0.19
CA MET A 1 -16.77 -30.62 1.09
C MET A 1 -16.93 -29.26 0.36
N LYS A 2 -17.50 -29.21 -0.86
CA LYS A 2 -17.81 -27.94 -1.55
C LYS A 2 -19.22 -27.40 -1.25
N TYR A 3 -20.18 -28.29 -0.96
CA TYR A 3 -21.60 -27.96 -0.83
C TYR A 3 -22.02 -27.19 0.44
N HIS A 4 -21.13 -26.98 1.42
CA HIS A 4 -21.45 -26.21 2.64
C HIS A 4 -20.93 -24.77 2.63
N LEU A 5 -20.11 -24.39 1.65
CA LEU A 5 -19.56 -23.03 1.55
C LEU A 5 -20.51 -22.07 0.81
N GLU A 6 -21.25 -22.57 -0.19
CA GLU A 6 -22.16 -21.77 -1.03
C GLU A 6 -23.31 -21.13 -0.25
N SER A 7 -23.72 -21.70 0.90
CA SER A 7 -24.82 -21.14 1.71
C SER A 7 -24.50 -19.83 2.44
N TYR A 8 -23.23 -19.38 2.45
CA TYR A 8 -22.81 -18.21 3.23
C TYR A 8 -22.27 -17.05 2.39
N GLU A 9 -22.04 -17.28 1.10
CA GLU A 9 -21.61 -16.25 0.17
C GLU A 9 -22.85 -15.54 -0.38
N HIS A 10 -23.03 -14.28 0.00
CA HIS A 10 -24.13 -13.47 -0.52
C HIS A 10 -23.58 -12.44 -1.50
N ILE A 11 -23.97 -12.56 -2.77
CA ILE A 11 -23.72 -11.53 -3.78
C ILE A 11 -24.78 -10.45 -3.59
N SER A 12 -24.39 -9.31 -3.00
CA SER A 12 -25.32 -8.20 -2.83
C SER A 12 -25.57 -7.51 -4.17
N ILE A 13 -26.80 -7.59 -4.69
CA ILE A 13 -27.22 -6.93 -5.94
C ILE A 13 -27.33 -5.40 -5.75
N TRP A 14 -27.45 -4.94 -4.50
CA TRP A 14 -27.67 -3.54 -4.14
C TRP A 14 -26.72 -2.53 -4.79
N PRO A 15 -25.40 -2.74 -4.88
CA PRO A 15 -24.50 -1.79 -5.53
C PRO A 15 -24.76 -1.60 -7.02
N ALA A 16 -25.16 -2.68 -7.73
CA ALA A 16 -25.52 -2.60 -9.15
C ALA A 16 -26.91 -1.99 -9.34
N ALA A 17 -27.88 -2.34 -8.51
CA ALA A 17 -29.20 -1.70 -8.51
C ALA A 17 -29.10 -0.19 -8.27
N TRP A 18 -28.25 0.23 -7.33
CA TRP A 18 -28.01 1.65 -7.02
C TRP A 18 -27.35 2.39 -8.19
N HIS A 19 -26.35 1.78 -8.84
CA HIS A 19 -25.74 2.38 -10.04
C HIS A 19 -26.75 2.49 -11.19
N ALA A 20 -27.56 1.47 -11.41
CA ALA A 20 -28.62 1.48 -12.42
C ALA A 20 -29.63 2.60 -12.15
N LEU A 21 -30.04 2.79 -10.89
CA LEU A 21 -30.94 3.87 -10.47
C LEU A 21 -30.33 5.25 -10.73
N ILE A 22 -29.07 5.47 -10.31
CA ILE A 22 -28.38 6.76 -10.52
C ILE A 22 -28.28 7.08 -12.01
N LEU A 23 -27.89 6.11 -12.83
CA LEU A 23 -27.78 6.30 -14.27
C LEU A 23 -29.14 6.62 -14.89
N ALA A 24 -30.18 5.85 -14.55
CA ALA A 24 -31.55 6.10 -15.02
C ALA A 24 -32.00 7.53 -14.68
N LEU A 25 -31.86 7.95 -13.42
CA LEU A 25 -32.26 9.29 -12.98
C LEU A 25 -31.45 10.39 -13.67
N SER A 26 -30.13 10.20 -13.82
CA SER A 26 -29.27 11.17 -14.51
C SER A 26 -29.64 11.31 -15.99
N THR A 27 -29.90 10.20 -16.69
CA THR A 27 -30.34 10.20 -18.09
C THR A 27 -31.73 10.83 -18.22
N GLY A 28 -32.66 10.53 -17.31
CA GLY A 28 -33.97 11.17 -17.26
C GLY A 28 -33.86 12.68 -17.12
N ALA A 29 -33.05 13.17 -16.18
CA ALA A 29 -32.81 14.60 -15.98
C ALA A 29 -32.20 15.28 -17.22
N ILE A 30 -31.22 14.63 -17.87
CA ILE A 30 -30.60 15.13 -19.10
C ILE A 30 -31.62 15.19 -20.25
N LEU A 31 -32.42 14.14 -20.45
CA LEU A 31 -33.41 14.09 -21.52
C LEU A 31 -34.53 15.11 -21.30
N VAL A 32 -35.03 15.27 -20.07
CA VAL A 32 -35.99 16.33 -19.72
C VAL A 32 -35.39 17.71 -20.02
N GLY A 33 -34.15 17.95 -19.61
CA GLY A 33 -33.44 19.20 -19.92
C GLY A 33 -33.30 19.45 -21.42
N LEU A 34 -32.94 18.43 -22.21
CA LEU A 34 -32.84 18.52 -23.66
C LEU A 34 -34.19 18.82 -24.32
N PHE A 35 -35.28 18.16 -23.89
CA PHE A 35 -36.63 18.40 -24.42
C PHE A 35 -37.20 19.77 -24.02
N ILE A 36 -36.69 20.38 -22.94
CA ILE A 36 -36.99 21.76 -22.56
C ILE A 36 -36.22 22.75 -23.44
N CYS A 37 -34.94 22.48 -23.70
CA CYS A 37 -34.05 23.39 -24.43
C CYS A 37 -34.21 23.33 -25.95
N ILE A 38 -34.67 22.20 -26.50
CA ILE A 38 -34.87 22.01 -27.93
C ILE A 38 -36.39 22.08 -28.19
N PRO A 39 -36.93 23.23 -28.61
CA PRO A 39 -38.30 23.30 -29.06
C PRO A 39 -38.42 22.52 -30.36
N MET A 40 -38.84 21.25 -30.28
CA MET A 40 -39.30 20.53 -31.46
C MET A 40 -40.70 21.02 -31.77
N SER A 41 -40.83 21.72 -32.90
CA SER A 41 -42.11 22.01 -33.53
C SER A 41 -42.63 20.73 -34.18
N GLY A 42 -43.59 20.08 -33.52
CA GLY A 42 -44.47 19.19 -34.27
C GLY A 42 -45.41 20.03 -35.13
N TRP A 43 -45.80 19.51 -36.28
CA TRP A 43 -46.78 20.16 -37.15
C TRP A 43 -48.12 19.47 -36.97
N ALA A 44 -49.16 20.23 -36.65
CA ALA A 44 -50.55 19.76 -36.74
C ALA A 44 -51.41 20.88 -37.30
N ASN A 45 -52.39 20.53 -38.14
CA ASN A 45 -53.30 21.49 -38.78
C ASN A 45 -52.57 22.68 -39.43
N ASP A 46 -51.48 22.40 -40.16
CA ASP A 46 -50.62 23.39 -40.85
C ASP A 46 -50.01 24.48 -39.95
N GLN A 47 -49.97 24.28 -38.63
CA GLN A 47 -49.33 25.19 -37.68
C GLN A 47 -48.27 24.46 -36.83
N PRO A 48 -47.15 25.13 -36.51
CA PRO A 48 -46.17 24.59 -35.59
C PRO A 48 -46.72 24.62 -34.17
N ILE A 49 -46.87 23.45 -33.56
CA ILE A 49 -47.19 23.33 -32.14
C ILE A 49 -45.91 23.50 -31.34
N MET A 50 -45.92 24.46 -30.42
CA MET A 50 -44.82 24.74 -29.50
C MET A 50 -45.13 24.14 -28.14
N VAL A 51 -44.58 22.97 -27.84
CA VAL A 51 -44.63 22.41 -26.49
C VAL A 51 -43.62 23.13 -25.62
N THR A 52 -44.11 23.89 -24.64
CA THR A 52 -43.29 24.66 -23.71
C THR A 52 -42.89 23.84 -22.48
N ALA A 53 -41.77 24.19 -21.85
CA ALA A 53 -41.28 23.57 -20.61
C ALA A 53 -42.34 23.42 -19.50
N PRO A 54 -43.18 24.43 -19.17
CA PRO A 54 -44.21 24.28 -18.15
C PRO A 54 -45.27 23.24 -18.51
N MET A 55 -45.55 22.99 -19.80
CA MET A 55 -46.50 21.95 -20.22
C MET A 55 -45.95 20.55 -19.96
N ILE A 56 -44.64 20.34 -20.18
CA ILE A 56 -43.98 19.06 -19.87
C ILE A 56 -43.95 18.82 -18.36
N LEU A 57 -43.62 19.85 -17.57
CA LEU A 57 -43.61 19.76 -16.11
C LEU A 57 -45.02 19.52 -15.54
N ALA A 58 -46.04 20.17 -16.10
CA ALA A 58 -47.42 19.94 -15.75
C ALA A 58 -47.86 18.52 -16.09
N ALA A 59 -47.48 17.99 -17.26
CA ALA A 59 -47.75 16.62 -17.66
C ALA A 59 -47.06 15.57 -16.77
N ILE A 60 -45.80 15.80 -16.39
CA ILE A 60 -45.09 14.93 -15.44
C ILE A 60 -45.78 14.97 -14.06
N HIS A 61 -46.18 16.17 -13.61
CA HIS A 61 -46.90 16.32 -12.35
C HIS A 61 -48.27 15.64 -12.39
N SER A 62 -49.03 15.76 -13.48
CA SER A 62 -50.32 15.07 -13.66
C SER A 62 -50.16 13.56 -13.82
N PHE A 63 -49.04 13.06 -14.33
CA PHE A 63 -48.75 11.64 -14.33
C PHE A 63 -48.48 11.10 -12.91
N LEU A 64 -47.91 11.93 -12.04
CA LEU A 64 -47.59 11.60 -10.64
C LEU A 64 -48.76 11.85 -9.67
N SER A 65 -49.68 12.74 -10.01
CA SER A 65 -50.86 13.08 -9.21
C SER A 65 -52.11 12.47 -9.83
N VAL A 66 -52.86 11.69 -9.05
CA VAL A 66 -54.05 10.95 -9.51
C VAL A 66 -55.21 11.89 -9.89
N ASP A 67 -55.07 13.20 -9.63
CA ASP A 67 -56.20 14.13 -9.53
C ASP A 67 -56.47 14.97 -10.80
N ALA A 68 -55.67 14.84 -11.87
CA ALA A 68 -55.88 15.62 -13.10
C ALA A 68 -55.70 14.78 -14.39
N PRO A 69 -56.79 14.34 -15.04
CA PRO A 69 -56.69 13.59 -16.28
C PRO A 69 -56.21 14.50 -17.42
N TYR A 70 -55.32 13.96 -18.27
CA TYR A 70 -54.84 14.49 -19.55
C TYR A 70 -55.94 14.96 -20.54
N ALA A 71 -57.22 14.78 -20.18
CA ALA A 71 -58.39 15.02 -20.99
C ALA A 71 -58.72 16.50 -21.28
N THR A 72 -58.04 17.46 -20.63
CA THR A 72 -58.27 18.90 -20.87
C THR A 72 -57.29 19.52 -21.87
N LEU A 73 -56.30 18.77 -22.36
CA LEU A 73 -55.37 19.24 -23.39
C LEU A 73 -55.87 18.83 -24.79
N ASP A 74 -55.60 19.67 -25.79
CA ASP A 74 -55.84 19.30 -27.20
C ASP A 74 -55.08 18.02 -27.55
N TYR A 75 -55.73 17.14 -28.32
CA TYR A 75 -55.22 15.83 -28.70
C TYR A 75 -53.82 15.91 -29.33
N ASP A 76 -53.57 16.90 -30.20
CA ASP A 76 -52.29 17.10 -30.86
C ASP A 76 -51.15 17.48 -29.89
N ILE A 77 -51.48 18.12 -28.76
CA ILE A 77 -50.53 18.46 -27.71
C ILE A 77 -50.21 17.23 -26.85
N VAL A 78 -51.23 16.41 -26.56
CA VAL A 78 -51.09 15.17 -25.81
C VAL A 78 -50.15 14.21 -26.53
N ASP A 79 -50.33 13.99 -27.84
CA ASP A 79 -49.48 13.09 -28.64
C ASP A 79 -47.98 13.48 -28.59
N GLN A 80 -47.68 14.79 -28.64
CA GLN A 80 -46.31 15.27 -28.56
C GLN A 80 -45.70 15.14 -27.17
N ILE A 81 -46.51 15.30 -26.13
CA ILE A 81 -46.08 15.11 -24.74
C ILE A 81 -45.82 13.63 -24.48
N ASP A 82 -46.72 12.75 -24.93
CA ASP A 82 -46.62 11.30 -24.74
C ASP A 82 -45.39 10.72 -25.45
N PHE A 83 -45.12 11.16 -26.68
CA PHE A 83 -43.89 10.76 -27.39
C PHE A 83 -42.63 11.11 -26.60
N ARG A 84 -42.58 12.30 -25.98
CA ARG A 84 -41.42 12.76 -25.18
C ARG A 84 -41.30 11.96 -23.89
N LEU A 85 -42.41 11.72 -23.19
CA LEU A 85 -42.43 10.90 -21.98
C LEU A 85 -42.00 9.46 -22.27
N MET A 86 -42.44 8.88 -23.39
CA MET A 86 -42.00 7.56 -23.85
C MET A 86 -40.49 7.55 -24.17
N ALA A 87 -39.98 8.56 -24.88
CA ALA A 87 -38.55 8.66 -25.18
C ALA A 87 -37.70 8.78 -23.91
N ILE A 88 -38.14 9.57 -22.92
CA ILE A 88 -37.51 9.67 -21.59
C ILE A 88 -37.52 8.30 -20.90
N GLY A 89 -38.68 7.64 -20.83
CA GLY A 89 -38.83 6.33 -20.18
C GLY A 89 -37.95 5.24 -20.80
N VAL A 90 -37.88 5.19 -22.14
CA VAL A 90 -37.00 4.26 -22.87
C VAL A 90 -35.53 4.57 -22.57
N GLY A 91 -35.13 5.85 -22.63
CA GLY A 91 -33.76 6.27 -22.32
C GLY A 91 -33.32 5.91 -20.90
N MET A 92 -34.20 6.15 -19.91
CA MET A 92 -33.96 5.77 -18.51
C MET A 92 -33.81 4.25 -18.35
N THR A 93 -34.65 3.47 -19.02
CA THR A 93 -34.62 2.00 -18.94
C THR A 93 -33.34 1.43 -19.55
N LEU A 94 -32.92 1.93 -20.71
CA LEU A 94 -31.67 1.52 -21.36
C LEU A 94 -30.45 1.90 -20.51
N ALA A 95 -30.44 3.11 -19.93
CA ALA A 95 -29.38 3.56 -19.04
C ALA A 95 -29.29 2.71 -17.76
N ALA A 96 -30.45 2.36 -17.17
CA ALA A 96 -30.52 1.45 -16.03
C ALA A 96 -29.93 0.07 -16.36
N GLY A 97 -30.36 -0.51 -17.49
CA GLY A 97 -29.88 -1.81 -17.97
C GLY A 97 -28.37 -1.82 -18.21
N PHE A 98 -27.85 -0.77 -18.87
CA PHE A 98 -26.42 -0.61 -19.09
C PHE A 98 -25.65 -0.46 -17.77
N GLY A 99 -26.12 0.40 -16.87
CA GLY A 99 -25.51 0.60 -15.56
C GLY A 99 -25.44 -0.68 -14.73
N TYR A 100 -26.52 -1.46 -14.75
CA TYR A 100 -26.56 -2.77 -14.13
C TYR A 100 -25.57 -3.73 -14.78
N ALA A 101 -25.56 -3.85 -16.11
CA ALA A 101 -24.71 -4.76 -16.85
C ALA A 101 -23.21 -4.48 -16.63
N VAL A 102 -22.81 -3.21 -16.55
CA VAL A 102 -21.42 -2.83 -16.26
C VAL A 102 -21.04 -3.11 -14.81
N LYS A 103 -21.94 -2.87 -13.85
CA LYS A 103 -21.60 -2.97 -12.42
C LYS A 103 -21.73 -4.38 -11.86
N HIS A 104 -22.69 -5.17 -12.33
CA HIS A 104 -22.96 -6.54 -11.88
C HIS A 104 -21.72 -7.46 -11.86
N PRO A 105 -20.86 -7.52 -12.90
CA PRO A 105 -19.67 -8.38 -12.89
C PRO A 105 -18.58 -7.93 -11.91
N THR A 106 -18.67 -6.71 -11.36
CA THR A 106 -17.72 -6.18 -10.37
C THR A 106 -18.17 -6.41 -8.92
N ILE A 107 -19.32 -7.07 -8.71
CA ILE A 107 -19.80 -7.39 -7.37
C ILE A 107 -19.00 -8.57 -6.84
N TYR A 108 -18.28 -8.34 -5.75
CA TYR A 108 -17.58 -9.40 -5.03
C TYR A 108 -18.52 -10.06 -4.01
N PRO A 109 -18.46 -11.40 -3.86
CA PRO A 109 -19.20 -12.08 -2.80
C PRO A 109 -18.74 -11.55 -1.44
N SER A 110 -19.68 -11.17 -0.57
CA SER A 110 -19.37 -10.82 0.80
C SER A 110 -19.66 -12.00 1.72
N ASP A 111 -18.68 -12.36 2.55
CA ASP A 111 -18.84 -13.37 3.59
C ASP A 111 -19.72 -12.80 4.71
N ARG A 112 -20.84 -13.47 5.01
CA ARG A 112 -21.78 -13.09 6.08
C ARG A 112 -21.55 -13.83 7.38
N ARG A 113 -20.49 -14.64 7.49
CA ARG A 113 -20.19 -15.35 8.73
C ARG A 113 -20.02 -14.36 9.88
N VAL A 114 -20.77 -14.61 10.95
CA VAL A 114 -20.63 -13.86 12.20
C VAL A 114 -19.32 -14.31 12.84
N HIS A 115 -18.41 -13.36 13.03
CA HIS A 115 -17.17 -13.60 13.75
C HIS A 115 -17.48 -13.89 15.21
N TYR A 116 -17.31 -15.14 15.64
CA TYR A 116 -17.63 -15.54 17.02
C TYR A 116 -16.48 -15.22 17.99
N SER A 117 -15.24 -15.57 17.62
CA SER A 117 -14.07 -15.32 18.47
C SER A 117 -12.76 -15.38 17.69
N GLY A 118 -11.68 -14.86 18.27
CA GLY A 118 -10.33 -14.91 17.69
C GLY A 118 -9.97 -13.67 16.85
N ARG A 119 -8.91 -13.79 16.04
CA ARG A 119 -8.43 -12.69 15.19
C ARG A 119 -9.40 -12.45 14.05
N MET A 120 -9.94 -11.23 13.96
CA MET A 120 -10.80 -10.82 12.87
C MET A 120 -9.95 -10.21 11.75
N MET A 121 -10.21 -10.63 10.51
CA MET A 121 -9.62 -9.98 9.34
C MET A 121 -10.53 -8.83 8.91
N PHE A 122 -10.00 -7.62 8.99
CA PHE A 122 -10.64 -6.45 8.41
C PHE A 122 -10.06 -6.18 7.01
N ILE A 123 -10.83 -5.50 6.15
CA ILE A 123 -10.42 -5.18 4.79
C ILE A 123 -10.52 -3.67 4.56
N GLY A 124 -9.56 -3.11 3.81
CA GLY A 124 -9.60 -1.73 3.33
C GLY A 124 -9.52 -0.68 4.44
N LYS A 125 -10.40 0.33 4.37
CA LYS A 125 -10.41 1.46 5.32
C LYS A 125 -10.69 1.00 6.75
N ALA A 126 -11.61 0.05 6.93
CA ALA A 126 -11.94 -0.51 8.24
C ALA A 126 -10.75 -1.21 8.90
N ALA A 127 -9.91 -1.91 8.11
CA ALA A 127 -8.67 -2.49 8.61
C ALA A 127 -7.70 -1.44 9.14
N ARG A 128 -7.49 -0.35 8.38
CA ARG A 128 -6.57 0.71 8.79
C ARG A 128 -7.06 1.40 10.06
N THR A 129 -8.34 1.79 10.11
CA THR A 129 -8.90 2.48 11.28
C THR A 129 -8.98 1.57 12.50
N GLY A 130 -9.34 0.30 12.31
CA GLY A 130 -9.40 -0.69 13.39
C GLY A 130 -8.03 -0.99 13.97
N ALA A 131 -7.03 -1.24 13.11
CA ALA A 131 -5.65 -1.49 13.55
C ALA A 131 -5.05 -0.26 14.25
N ALA A 132 -5.23 0.93 13.67
CA ALA A 132 -4.76 2.16 14.30
C ALA A 132 -5.43 2.41 15.65
N GLY A 133 -6.75 2.24 15.74
CA GLY A 133 -7.50 2.41 16.98
C GLY A 133 -7.06 1.43 18.07
N ASP A 134 -6.93 0.14 17.76
CA ASP A 134 -6.50 -0.87 18.72
C ASP A 134 -5.08 -0.59 19.23
N ILE A 135 -4.15 -0.24 18.33
CA ILE A 135 -2.78 0.10 18.69
C ILE A 135 -2.73 1.36 19.54
N LEU A 136 -3.38 2.44 19.11
CA LEU A 136 -3.37 3.72 19.83
C LEU A 136 -4.02 3.61 21.21
N SER A 137 -5.05 2.77 21.37
CA SER A 137 -5.67 2.53 22.68
C SER A 137 -4.72 1.91 23.71
N LYS A 138 -3.72 1.14 23.24
CA LYS A 138 -2.74 0.43 24.08
C LYS A 138 -1.47 1.25 24.33
N VAL A 139 -1.29 2.37 23.65
CA VAL A 139 -0.04 3.14 23.67
C VAL A 139 -0.21 4.39 24.52
N ARG A 140 0.54 4.46 25.62
CA ARG A 140 0.69 5.68 26.43
C ARG A 140 1.88 6.48 25.92
N GLY A 141 1.64 7.42 25.01
CA GLY A 141 2.69 8.32 24.55
C GLY A 141 2.24 9.22 23.40
N LYS A 142 2.59 10.51 23.48
CA LYS A 142 2.42 11.47 22.40
C LYS A 142 3.79 11.71 21.76
N GLY A 143 3.95 11.30 20.52
CA GLY A 143 5.15 11.57 19.74
C GLY A 143 5.05 10.97 18.35
N PRO A 144 5.90 11.44 17.42
CA PRO A 144 5.99 10.83 16.09
C PRO A 144 6.39 9.36 16.24
N MET A 145 5.59 8.50 15.63
CA MET A 145 5.79 7.06 15.58
C MET A 145 5.94 6.65 14.10
N PRO A 146 6.92 5.79 13.78
CA PRO A 146 6.97 5.18 12.45
C PRO A 146 5.68 4.41 12.19
N GLN A 147 5.34 4.21 10.93
CA GLN A 147 4.12 3.49 10.55
C GLN A 147 4.47 2.07 10.09
N LEU A 148 3.80 1.06 10.65
CA LEU A 148 3.98 -0.34 10.24
C LEU A 148 3.45 -0.58 8.83
N ALA A 149 2.35 0.09 8.52
CA ALA A 149 1.67 0.13 7.23
C ALA A 149 0.99 1.50 7.11
N PRO A 150 0.55 1.93 5.90
CA PRO A 150 -0.06 3.25 5.74
C PRO A 150 -1.22 3.50 6.70
N GLY A 151 -1.05 4.46 7.60
CA GLY A 151 -2.02 4.85 8.64
C GLY A 151 -2.04 3.95 9.89
N VAL A 152 -1.13 2.97 10.00
CA VAL A 152 -1.04 2.06 11.16
C VAL A 152 0.23 2.40 11.95
N PRO A 153 0.11 3.02 13.14
CA PRO A 153 1.28 3.42 13.93
C PRO A 153 2.03 2.22 14.49
N TRP A 154 3.35 2.33 14.60
CA TRP A 154 4.22 1.31 15.18
C TRP A 154 4.87 1.83 16.47
N PRO A 155 4.32 1.48 17.63
CA PRO A 155 4.76 2.05 18.90
C PRO A 155 6.09 1.47 19.36
N ARG A 156 6.82 2.27 20.16
CA ARG A 156 8.14 1.89 20.68
C ARG A 156 8.16 0.56 21.45
N ALA A 157 7.09 0.27 22.19
CA ALA A 157 6.96 -1.02 22.90
C ALA A 157 7.01 -2.23 21.95
N TRP A 158 6.54 -2.06 20.71
CA TRP A 158 6.55 -3.12 19.69
C TRP A 158 7.82 -3.12 18.86
N GLN A 159 8.61 -2.05 18.86
CA GLN A 159 9.91 -2.00 18.18
C GLN A 159 10.95 -2.91 18.84
N VAL A 160 10.77 -3.23 20.12
CA VAL A 160 11.62 -4.21 20.84
C VAL A 160 11.28 -5.65 20.42
N LEU A 161 10.10 -5.86 19.84
CA LEU A 161 9.71 -7.17 19.33
C LEU A 161 10.22 -7.33 17.90
N ASN A 162 10.69 -8.55 17.59
CA ASN A 162 11.11 -8.88 16.23
C ASN A 162 9.92 -8.82 15.28
N LEU A 163 10.04 -8.05 14.19
CA LEU A 163 9.05 -7.97 13.13
C LEU A 163 9.41 -8.95 12.00
N LEU A 164 8.48 -9.83 11.66
CA LEU A 164 8.62 -10.74 10.52
C LEU A 164 7.79 -10.23 9.34
N VAL A 165 8.46 -9.89 8.23
CA VAL A 165 7.81 -9.51 6.97
C VAL A 165 7.91 -10.66 5.97
N THR A 166 6.79 -11.28 5.65
CA THR A 166 6.71 -12.43 4.72
C THR A 166 5.97 -12.07 3.44
N GLY A 167 6.39 -12.64 2.31
CA GLY A 167 5.70 -12.47 1.03
C GLY A 167 6.48 -13.05 -0.14
N ALA A 168 5.80 -13.31 -1.25
CA ALA A 168 6.40 -13.82 -2.48
C ALA A 168 7.44 -12.85 -3.09
N ILE A 169 8.22 -13.31 -4.06
CA ILE A 169 9.09 -12.44 -4.87
C ILE A 169 8.20 -11.40 -5.58
N GLY A 170 8.63 -10.13 -5.59
CA GLY A 170 7.84 -9.03 -6.19
C GLY A 170 6.67 -8.50 -5.34
N SER A 171 6.41 -9.03 -4.15
CA SER A 171 5.32 -8.55 -3.27
C SER A 171 5.56 -7.18 -2.61
N GLY A 172 6.68 -6.51 -2.92
CA GLY A 172 7.00 -5.19 -2.37
C GLY A 172 7.62 -5.19 -0.97
N LYS A 173 8.17 -6.32 -0.48
CA LYS A 173 8.85 -6.41 0.83
C LYS A 173 9.92 -5.33 1.01
N THR A 174 10.78 -5.14 0.02
CA THR A 174 11.83 -4.11 0.04
C THR A 174 11.24 -2.72 0.25
N ARG A 175 10.11 -2.39 -0.40
CA ARG A 175 9.46 -1.08 -0.28
C ARG A 175 8.81 -0.87 1.09
N ILE A 176 8.25 -1.92 1.68
CA ILE A 176 7.76 -1.87 3.07
C ILE A 176 8.92 -1.62 4.02
N LEU A 177 10.05 -2.34 3.86
CA LEU A 177 11.24 -2.16 4.69
C LEU A 177 11.82 -0.74 4.56
N LEU A 178 11.90 -0.19 3.35
CA LEU A 178 12.37 1.18 3.13
C LEU A 178 11.52 2.21 3.89
N GLY A 179 10.19 2.13 3.80
CA GLY A 179 9.31 3.04 4.55
C GLY A 179 9.42 2.89 6.07
N LEU A 180 9.71 1.69 6.57
CA LEU A 180 9.98 1.47 8.00
C LEU A 180 11.32 2.07 8.42
N LEU A 181 12.37 1.87 7.63
CA LEU A 181 13.71 2.39 7.89
C LEU A 181 13.69 3.91 7.87
N GLU A 182 13.03 4.53 6.89
CA GLU A 182 12.84 5.99 6.82
C GLU A 182 12.16 6.52 8.10
N GLY A 183 11.05 5.92 8.52
CA GLY A 183 10.37 6.32 9.75
C GLY A 183 11.20 6.13 11.03
N LEU A 184 12.05 5.10 11.09
CA LEU A 184 12.97 4.88 12.20
C LEU A 184 14.11 5.90 12.21
N ILE A 185 14.66 6.22 11.03
CA ILE A 185 15.70 7.22 10.85
C ILE A 185 15.17 8.60 11.27
N ASP A 186 13.98 8.99 10.80
CA ASP A 186 13.36 10.26 11.18
C ASP A 186 13.10 10.35 12.70
N GLN A 187 12.61 9.26 13.28
CA GLN A 187 12.42 9.16 14.73
C GLN A 187 13.74 9.29 15.49
N ALA A 188 14.83 8.72 14.96
CA ALA A 188 16.16 8.79 15.54
C ALA A 188 16.72 10.21 15.53
N LYS A 189 16.69 10.88 14.36
CA LYS A 189 17.11 12.28 14.19
C LYS A 189 16.40 13.20 15.18
N ALA A 190 15.13 12.92 15.48
CA ALA A 190 14.33 13.76 16.37
C ALA A 190 14.59 13.55 17.88
N LYS A 191 15.07 12.39 18.33
CA LYS A 191 15.05 12.03 19.77
C LYS A 191 16.38 11.67 20.40
N THR A 192 17.33 11.10 19.66
CA THR A 192 18.50 10.46 20.31
C THR A 192 19.74 10.53 19.43
N LYS A 193 20.88 10.91 20.02
CA LYS A 193 22.20 10.87 19.35
C LYS A 193 22.77 9.46 19.24
N ASP A 194 22.27 8.51 20.04
CA ASP A 194 22.83 7.15 20.15
C ASP A 194 21.99 6.08 19.46
N PHE A 195 21.43 6.39 18.30
CA PHE A 195 20.69 5.42 17.50
C PHE A 195 21.48 5.01 16.27
N GLY A 196 21.69 3.71 16.11
CA GLY A 196 22.32 3.12 14.94
C GLY A 196 21.45 2.01 14.37
N LEU A 197 21.41 1.92 13.04
CA LEU A 197 20.73 0.86 12.32
C LEU A 197 21.75 0.01 11.59
N LEU A 198 21.73 -1.30 11.84
CA LEU A 198 22.48 -2.27 11.06
C LEU A 198 21.51 -2.92 10.07
N VAL A 199 21.78 -2.74 8.78
CA VAL A 199 20.96 -3.27 7.69
C VAL A 199 21.79 -4.28 6.90
N TYR A 200 21.28 -5.50 6.83
CA TYR A 200 21.83 -6.53 5.96
C TYR A 200 21.14 -6.46 4.60
N ASP A 201 21.87 -6.06 3.56
CA ASP A 201 21.33 -5.84 2.22
C ASP A 201 22.04 -6.73 1.20
N THR A 202 21.33 -7.78 0.77
CA THR A 202 21.86 -8.72 -0.22
C THR A 202 21.79 -8.20 -1.65
N THR A 203 20.85 -7.29 -1.95
CA THR A 203 20.59 -6.83 -3.32
C THR A 203 21.21 -5.47 -3.60
N GLY A 204 21.44 -4.65 -2.57
CA GLY A 204 21.88 -3.26 -2.71
C GLY A 204 20.72 -2.27 -2.90
N GLU A 205 19.49 -2.78 -3.09
CA GLU A 205 18.29 -1.96 -3.32
C GLU A 205 17.94 -1.10 -2.10
N ILE A 206 18.24 -1.58 -0.90
CA ILE A 206 17.94 -0.84 0.33
C ILE A 206 18.92 0.32 0.45
N LEU A 207 20.22 0.05 0.22
CA LEU A 207 21.25 1.10 0.22
C LEU A 207 20.94 2.21 -0.78
N GLU A 208 20.55 1.86 -2.02
CA GLU A 208 20.23 2.84 -3.06
C GLU A 208 18.93 3.60 -2.80
N GLY A 209 17.99 3.01 -2.06
CA GLY A 209 16.69 3.61 -1.76
C GLY A 209 16.63 4.45 -0.48
N LEU A 210 17.70 4.51 0.31
CA LEU A 210 17.72 5.22 1.58
C LEU A 210 17.88 6.74 1.38
N PRO A 211 17.01 7.58 1.97
CA PRO A 211 17.09 9.04 1.86
C PRO A 211 18.08 9.63 2.87
N VAL A 212 19.34 9.18 2.82
CA VAL A 212 20.39 9.55 3.77
C VAL A 212 21.66 9.92 2.99
N ASP A 213 22.39 10.94 3.44
CA ASP A 213 23.65 11.33 2.79
C ASP A 213 24.69 10.19 2.97
N ASP A 214 25.51 9.94 1.95
CA ASP A 214 26.51 8.86 1.95
C ASP A 214 27.47 8.97 3.14
N LYS A 215 27.68 10.19 3.66
CA LYS A 215 28.54 10.46 4.82
C LYS A 215 27.98 9.95 6.15
N GLU A 216 26.67 9.73 6.23
CA GLU A 216 25.98 9.26 7.43
C GLU A 216 25.83 7.72 7.42
N ILE A 217 26.28 7.06 6.35
CA ILE A 217 26.21 5.60 6.16
C ILE A 217 27.63 5.02 6.13
N ALA A 218 27.89 4.02 6.97
CA ALA A 218 29.05 3.16 6.84
C ALA A 218 28.68 1.88 6.08
N VAL A 219 29.09 1.79 4.83
CA VAL A 219 28.91 0.58 4.01
C VAL A 219 30.08 -0.36 4.22
N ILE A 220 29.82 -1.63 4.54
CA ILE A 220 30.81 -2.71 4.58
C ILE A 220 30.46 -3.67 3.43
N SER A 221 31.28 -3.66 2.38
CA SER A 221 31.09 -4.54 1.23
C SER A 221 32.36 -5.33 0.94
N ALA A 222 32.20 -6.59 0.55
CA ALA A 222 33.33 -7.38 0.05
C ALA A 222 33.70 -7.04 -1.41
N THR A 223 32.75 -6.49 -2.18
CA THR A 223 32.86 -6.32 -3.63
C THR A 223 32.80 -4.88 -4.10
N ARG A 224 32.09 -4.02 -3.38
CA ARG A 224 32.00 -2.58 -3.69
C ARG A 224 33.17 -1.86 -3.01
N ARG A 225 33.70 -0.81 -3.64
CA ARG A 225 34.62 0.10 -2.95
C ARG A 225 33.83 0.77 -1.82
N SER A 226 34.02 0.30 -0.59
CA SER A 226 33.61 1.01 0.62
C SER A 226 34.79 1.79 1.17
N GLU A 227 34.51 2.98 1.70
CA GLU A 227 35.50 3.74 2.47
C GLU A 227 35.80 3.09 3.83
N TYR A 228 34.89 2.23 4.30
CA TYR A 228 35.00 1.51 5.55
C TYR A 228 35.45 0.07 5.31
N GLY A 229 36.51 -0.32 6.03
CA GLY A 229 36.98 -1.70 6.10
C GLY A 229 36.69 -2.27 7.48
N TRP A 230 36.08 -3.46 7.51
CA TRP A 230 35.88 -4.19 8.76
C TRP A 230 36.96 -5.27 8.91
N ALA A 231 37.66 -5.22 10.04
CA ALA A 231 38.63 -6.23 10.43
C ALA A 231 38.15 -6.86 11.74
N MET A 232 37.58 -8.06 11.63
CA MET A 232 37.04 -8.83 12.76
C MET A 232 38.03 -9.00 13.92
N SER A 233 39.34 -9.00 13.65
CA SER A 233 40.38 -9.06 14.68
C SER A 233 40.35 -7.88 15.65
N ARG A 234 39.79 -6.72 15.24
CA ARG A 234 39.64 -5.54 16.10
C ARG A 234 38.52 -5.71 17.15
N ASP A 235 37.56 -6.59 16.88
CA ASP A 235 36.42 -6.82 17.76
C ASP A 235 36.66 -7.97 18.75
N ILE A 236 37.74 -8.74 18.57
CA ILE A 236 38.15 -9.82 19.47
C ILE A 236 38.99 -9.22 20.59
N GLN A 237 38.38 -9.01 21.77
CA GLN A 237 39.08 -8.50 22.94
C GLN A 237 39.40 -9.61 23.93
N THR A 238 38.59 -10.67 23.95
CA THR A 238 38.71 -11.78 24.89
C THR A 238 38.84 -13.13 24.18
N VAL A 239 39.30 -14.14 24.93
CA VAL A 239 39.33 -15.54 24.44
C VAL A 239 37.91 -16.03 24.10
N SER A 240 36.92 -15.62 24.89
CA SER A 240 35.50 -15.93 24.64
C SER A 240 35.01 -15.34 23.31
N ASP A 241 35.45 -14.14 22.94
CA ASP A 241 35.12 -13.55 21.64
C ASP A 241 35.71 -14.36 20.50
N CYS A 242 36.96 -14.83 20.68
CA CYS A 242 37.62 -15.70 19.71
C CYS A 242 36.84 -17.01 19.49
N GLU A 243 36.41 -17.66 20.58
CA GLU A 243 35.59 -18.89 20.51
C GLU A 243 34.22 -18.66 19.88
N SER A 244 33.55 -17.56 20.22
CA SER A 244 32.24 -17.16 19.66
C SER A 244 32.34 -16.94 18.15
N VAL A 245 33.34 -16.16 17.72
CA VAL A 245 33.61 -15.87 16.31
C VAL A 245 33.98 -17.14 15.55
N ALA A 246 34.85 -17.99 16.11
CA ALA A 246 35.21 -19.26 15.51
C ALA A 246 33.98 -20.17 15.33
N THR A 247 33.08 -20.19 16.31
CA THR A 247 31.84 -20.97 16.26
C THR A 247 30.87 -20.44 15.19
N GLN A 248 30.67 -19.12 15.10
CA GLN A 248 29.84 -18.51 14.06
C GLN A 248 30.38 -18.81 12.66
N ARG A 249 31.71 -18.70 12.48
CA ARG A 249 32.35 -19.04 11.21
C ARG A 249 32.20 -20.52 10.88
N ALA A 250 32.39 -21.42 11.84
CA ALA A 250 32.19 -22.86 11.64
C ALA A 250 30.76 -23.21 11.24
N ARG A 251 29.74 -22.56 11.83
CA ARG A 251 28.32 -22.74 11.44
C ARG A 251 28.08 -22.32 10.00
N SER A 252 28.59 -21.15 9.60
CA SER A 252 28.44 -20.65 8.22
C SER A 252 29.05 -21.58 7.16
N ILE A 253 30.09 -22.34 7.51
CA ILE A 253 30.74 -23.32 6.62
C ILE A 253 29.90 -24.60 6.55
N LYS A 254 29.36 -25.06 7.69
CA LYS A 254 28.54 -26.26 7.77
C LYS A 254 27.26 -26.15 6.93
N ASP A 255 26.63 -24.98 6.92
CA ASP A 255 25.39 -24.73 6.16
C ASP A 255 25.64 -24.60 4.64
N ARG A 256 26.90 -24.45 4.20
CA ARG A 256 27.30 -24.39 2.79
C ARG A 256 27.53 -25.75 2.13
N GLY A 257 27.20 -26.86 2.80
CA GLY A 257 27.23 -28.18 2.19
C GLY A 257 28.62 -28.74 1.90
N SER A 258 29.70 -28.23 2.51
CA SER A 258 30.97 -28.96 2.50
C SER A 258 30.90 -30.10 3.52
N GLY A 259 30.68 -31.30 2.99
CA GLY A 259 30.59 -32.53 3.76
C GLY A 259 31.82 -32.73 4.65
N LYS A 260 31.53 -33.05 5.92
CA LYS A 260 32.31 -33.91 6.82
C LYS A 260 33.73 -34.29 6.32
N LYS A 261 34.73 -33.45 6.58
CA LYS A 261 36.12 -33.86 6.85
C LYS A 261 36.91 -32.64 7.33
N GLY A 262 36.97 -32.46 8.65
CA GLY A 262 37.75 -31.37 9.25
C GLY A 262 37.61 -31.23 10.76
N ARG A 263 37.21 -32.30 11.45
CA ARG A 263 37.04 -32.25 12.92
C ARG A 263 38.26 -32.71 13.71
N GLN A 264 39.41 -32.97 13.07
CA GLN A 264 40.54 -33.55 13.79
C GLN A 264 41.95 -33.33 13.22
N HIS A 265 42.14 -32.43 12.26
CA HIS A 265 43.49 -31.98 11.91
C HIS A 265 43.60 -30.49 12.14
N SER A 266 44.61 -30.15 12.92
CA SER A 266 45.30 -28.88 13.03
C SER A 266 45.70 -28.34 11.65
N THR A 267 44.72 -27.95 10.83
CA THR A 267 44.95 -26.99 9.77
C THR A 267 44.93 -25.62 10.42
N PRO A 268 46.03 -24.86 10.36
CA PRO A 268 45.97 -23.47 10.78
C PRO A 268 44.91 -22.82 9.90
N VAL A 269 43.83 -22.34 10.53
CA VAL A 269 43.02 -21.31 9.91
C VAL A 269 44.03 -20.26 9.46
N PRO A 270 44.13 -19.89 8.17
CA PRO A 270 45.07 -18.87 7.77
C PRO A 270 44.67 -17.61 8.53
N TRP A 271 45.47 -17.31 9.56
CA TRP A 271 45.53 -16.02 10.18
C TRP A 271 45.92 -15.08 9.06
N PHE A 272 44.94 -14.39 8.48
CA PHE A 272 45.22 -13.19 7.73
C PHE A 272 45.61 -12.11 8.75
N CYS A 273 46.83 -12.22 9.27
CA CYS A 273 47.59 -11.06 9.71
C CYS A 273 47.95 -10.31 8.43
N ALA A 274 47.08 -9.39 8.01
CA ALA A 274 47.44 -8.43 6.99
C ALA A 274 48.59 -7.58 7.54
N THR A 275 49.81 -7.86 7.09
CA THR A 275 50.87 -6.86 7.09
C THR A 275 50.44 -5.71 6.16
N PRO A 276 50.83 -4.46 6.41
CA PRO A 276 50.17 -3.29 5.83
C PRO A 276 50.34 -3.07 4.32
N ASN A 277 50.88 -4.01 3.54
CA ASN A 277 51.35 -3.69 2.17
C ASN A 277 51.35 -4.87 1.18
N THR A 278 50.29 -5.68 1.10
CA THR A 278 50.15 -6.60 -0.04
C THR A 278 48.71 -6.69 -0.55
N SER A 279 48.51 -6.18 -1.76
CA SER A 279 47.31 -6.37 -2.57
C SER A 279 47.24 -7.81 -3.05
N ILE A 280 46.28 -8.58 -2.55
CA ILE A 280 45.92 -9.89 -3.10
C ILE A 280 44.52 -9.75 -3.70
N GLY A 281 44.41 -10.03 -5.00
CA GLY A 281 43.20 -9.86 -5.81
C GLY A 281 42.01 -10.73 -5.35
N PRO A 282 40.79 -10.38 -5.79
CA PRO A 282 39.58 -10.97 -5.23
C PRO A 282 39.32 -12.39 -5.77
N PRO A 283 38.85 -13.34 -4.93
CA PRO A 283 38.26 -14.59 -5.40
C PRO A 283 36.87 -14.32 -6.03
N PRO A 284 36.37 -15.22 -6.90
CA PRO A 284 35.16 -14.98 -7.66
C PRO A 284 33.89 -15.22 -6.81
N ASN A 285 32.90 -14.35 -7.06
CA ASN A 285 31.45 -14.54 -6.87
C ASN A 285 30.91 -14.66 -5.43
N PHE A 286 30.83 -13.54 -4.70
CA PHE A 286 29.76 -13.29 -3.73
C PHE A 286 29.47 -11.80 -3.61
N THR A 287 28.31 -11.34 -4.06
CA THR A 287 27.76 -10.01 -3.78
C THR A 287 27.10 -10.06 -2.40
N THR A 288 27.67 -9.37 -1.41
CA THR A 288 27.05 -9.20 -0.10
C THR A 288 27.50 -7.86 0.49
N CYS A 289 26.54 -7.01 0.83
CA CYS A 289 26.77 -5.73 1.50
C CYS A 289 26.10 -5.74 2.89
N CYS A 290 26.87 -5.43 3.92
CA CYS A 290 26.34 -5.08 5.23
C CYS A 290 26.48 -3.56 5.38
N CYS A 291 25.40 -2.83 5.62
CA CYS A 291 25.48 -1.38 5.87
C CYS A 291 25.18 -1.11 7.35
N ALA A 292 26.03 -0.33 8.00
CA ALA A 292 25.83 0.21 9.33
C ALA A 292 25.62 1.72 9.21
N ILE A 293 24.46 2.24 9.62
CA ILE A 293 24.18 3.67 9.63
C ILE A 293 24.45 4.16 11.06
N ARG A 294 25.37 5.12 11.23
CA ARG A 294 25.68 5.75 12.52
C ARG A 294 25.59 7.26 12.38
N TRP A 295 24.74 7.88 13.19
CA TRP A 295 24.53 9.33 13.18
C TRP A 295 25.57 10.05 14.06
N CYS A 296 26.45 10.83 13.45
CA CYS A 296 27.33 11.76 14.16
C CYS A 296 27.02 13.19 13.72
N SER A 297 26.38 13.98 14.59
CA SER A 297 26.18 15.42 14.37
C SER A 297 27.54 16.13 14.42
N SER A 298 27.96 16.76 13.33
CA SER A 298 29.13 17.63 13.34
C SER A 298 28.81 18.92 14.08
N GLU A 299 29.55 19.18 15.16
CA GLU A 299 29.62 20.53 15.72
C GLU A 299 30.37 21.44 14.75
N HIS A 300 29.95 22.71 14.75
CA HIS A 300 30.36 23.80 13.89
C HIS A 300 31.83 23.78 13.45
N GLY A 301 32.00 23.84 12.12
CA GLY A 301 33.06 24.58 11.43
C GLY A 301 34.46 24.48 12.02
N LYS A 302 35.17 23.39 11.74
CA LYS A 302 36.64 23.34 11.59
C LYS A 302 36.99 22.10 10.77
N SER A 303 37.80 22.30 9.73
CA SER A 303 38.37 21.23 8.91
C SER A 303 39.17 20.26 9.77
N ALA A 304 38.70 19.03 9.92
CA ALA A 304 39.40 17.98 10.67
C ALA A 304 40.18 17.07 9.71
N THR A 305 41.47 16.95 9.97
CA THR A 305 42.42 16.01 9.37
C THR A 305 42.11 14.55 9.75
N PRO A 306 42.58 13.55 8.98
CA PRO A 306 42.17 12.15 9.12
C PRO A 306 42.92 11.48 10.28
N ARG A 307 42.59 11.84 11.53
CA ARG A 307 43.02 11.15 12.75
C ARG A 307 42.23 11.63 13.96
N GLN A 308 40.92 11.43 13.98
CA GLN A 308 40.17 11.45 15.24
C GLN A 308 39.47 10.12 15.45
N ARG A 309 39.90 9.43 16.51
CA ARG A 309 39.28 8.24 17.07
C ARG A 309 37.88 8.61 17.54
N CYS A 310 36.88 7.87 17.10
CA CYS A 310 35.61 7.78 17.80
C CYS A 310 35.64 6.49 18.62
N SER A 311 35.80 6.63 19.95
CA SER A 311 35.42 5.62 20.94
C SER A 311 33.90 5.51 21.01
#